data_AF-A0A539EH01-F1
#
_entry.id   AF-A0A539EH01-F1
#
_cell.length_a   1.000
_cell.length_b   1.000
_cell.length_c   1.000
_cell.angle_alpha   90.00
_cell.angle_beta   90.00
_cell.angle_gamma   90.00
#
_symmetry.space_group_name_H-M   'P 1'
#
loop_
_entity.id
_entity.type
_entity.pdbx_description
1 polymer ?
#
loop_
_entity_poly.entity_id
_entity_poly.type
_entity_poly.pdbx_seq_one_letter_code
_entity_poly.pdbx_strand_id
1 'polypeptide(L)'
;VPAACALLALACTGAGNLRRIRQFGREGRGRYLDAVKFIAANSGPETTVGSGHDFAHRMMLEFYGSYVPGVRMRYVPRDRWGPDAPEWAIVHLDRRGHRPVEELTAASGGRYVFQEEFRTSEHVGWDWFLYRRAR
;
A
#
# COMPACT_ATOMS: atom_id res chain seq x y z
N VAL A 1 9.01 -35.27 33.20
CA VAL A 1 9.76 -34.07 32.78
C VAL A 1 9.75 -33.87 31.26
N PRO A 2 10.18 -34.80 30.39
CA PRO A 2 10.28 -34.54 28.94
C PRO A 2 8.93 -34.31 28.24
N ALA A 3 7.86 -35.02 28.63
CA ALA A 3 6.52 -34.84 28.06
C ALA A 3 5.92 -33.46 28.38
N ALA A 4 6.14 -32.94 29.59
CA ALA A 4 5.69 -31.60 29.98
C ALA A 4 6.43 -30.52 29.18
N CYS A 5 7.74 -30.66 28.98
CA CYS A 5 8.52 -29.76 28.13
C CYS A 5 8.06 -29.82 26.66
N ALA A 6 7.75 -31.01 26.14
CA ALA A 6 7.23 -31.18 24.78
C ALA A 6 5.85 -30.52 24.60
N LEU A 7 4.94 -30.70 25.55
CA LEU A 7 3.62 -30.06 25.53
C LEU A 7 3.73 -28.54 25.65
N LEU A 8 4.64 -28.05 26.50
CA LEU A 8 4.89 -26.62 26.65
C LEU A 8 5.46 -26.01 25.36
N ALA A 9 6.43 -26.68 24.73
CA ALA A 9 7.01 -26.26 23.46
C ALA A 9 5.96 -26.24 22.34
N LEU A 10 5.08 -27.24 22.29
CA LEU A 10 3.98 -27.31 21.33
C LEU A 10 2.97 -26.18 21.56
N ALA A 11 2.59 -25.93 22.82
CA ALA A 11 1.67 -24.85 23.20
C ALA A 11 2.25 -23.46 22.84
N CYS A 12 3.52 -23.20 23.16
CA CYS A 12 4.21 -21.97 22.79
C CYS A 12 4.27 -21.77 21.26
N THR A 13 4.59 -22.83 20.51
CA THR A 13 4.64 -22.79 19.05
C THR A 13 3.27 -22.55 18.44
N GLY A 14 2.24 -23.23 18.96
CA GLY A 14 0.85 -23.05 18.54
C GLY A 14 0.35 -21.62 18.78
N ALA A 15 0.59 -21.08 19.98
CA ALA A 15 0.25 -19.69 20.32
C ALA A 15 0.96 -18.68 19.40
N GLY A 16 2.26 -18.90 19.13
CA GLY A 16 3.04 -18.06 18.22
C GLY A 16 2.51 -18.09 16.78
N ASN A 17 2.13 -19.27 16.27
CA ASN A 17 1.53 -19.41 14.95
C ASN A 17 0.14 -18.78 14.87
N LEU A 18 -0.70 -18.96 15.89
CA LEU A 18 -2.02 -18.36 15.93
C LEU A 18 -1.95 -16.83 15.95
N ARG A 19 -0.99 -16.26 16.70
CA ARG A 19 -0.72 -14.82 16.68
C ARG A 19 -0.35 -14.35 15.27
N ARG A 20 0.54 -15.06 14.57
CA ARG A 20 0.94 -14.72 13.19
C ARG A 20 -0.21 -14.83 12.20
N ILE A 21 -1.06 -15.86 12.30
CA ILE A 21 -2.24 -16.03 11.43
C ILE A 21 -3.24 -14.90 11.67
N ARG A 22 -3.52 -14.55 12.94
CA ARG A 22 -4.41 -13.43 13.27
C ARG A 22 -3.87 -12.10 12.74
N GLN A 23 -2.56 -11.87 12.89
CA GLN A 23 -1.90 -10.68 12.35
C GLN A 23 -2.02 -10.62 10.83
N PHE A 24 -1.70 -11.72 10.14
CA PHE A 24 -1.83 -11.83 8.68
C PHE A 24 -3.28 -11.66 8.21
N GLY A 25 -4.26 -12.21 8.91
CA GLY A 25 -5.68 -12.04 8.59
C GLY A 25 -6.17 -10.60 8.71
N ARG A 26 -5.59 -9.82 9.64
CA ARG A 26 -5.94 -8.41 9.85
C ARG A 26 -5.20 -7.46 8.91
N GLU A 27 -3.91 -7.67 8.70
CA GLU A 27 -3.02 -6.78 7.93
C GLU A 27 -2.97 -7.17 6.43
N GLY A 28 -3.33 -8.42 6.11
CA GLY A 28 -3.31 -8.95 4.76
C GLY A 28 -1.91 -8.90 4.12
N ARG A 29 -1.88 -8.80 2.79
CA ARG A 29 -0.65 -8.63 1.99
C ARG A 29 -0.34 -7.15 1.73
N GLY A 30 -0.51 -6.31 2.75
CA GLY A 30 -0.11 -4.90 2.69
C GLY A 30 -1.26 -3.90 2.62
N ARG A 31 -2.48 -4.19 3.08
CA ARG A 31 -3.55 -3.17 3.21
C ARG A 31 -3.81 -2.29 1.96
N TYR A 32 -3.51 -2.76 0.74
CA TYR A 32 -3.63 -1.94 -0.47
C TYR A 32 -5.07 -1.48 -0.73
N LEU A 33 -6.07 -2.29 -0.39
CA LEU A 33 -7.47 -1.88 -0.45
C LEU A 33 -7.74 -0.66 0.46
N ASP A 34 -7.12 -0.58 1.63
CA ASP A 34 -7.27 0.58 2.52
C ASP A 34 -6.65 1.83 1.88
N ALA A 35 -5.51 1.67 1.20
CA ALA A 35 -4.89 2.75 0.43
C ALA A 35 -5.80 3.25 -0.70
N VAL A 36 -6.43 2.34 -1.46
CA VAL A 36 -7.39 2.69 -2.52
C VAL A 36 -8.63 3.37 -1.93
N LYS A 37 -9.16 2.89 -0.80
CA LYS A 37 -10.28 3.54 -0.09
C LYS A 37 -9.91 4.95 0.37
N PHE A 38 -8.69 5.14 0.86
CA PHE A 38 -8.20 6.46 1.25
C PHE A 38 -8.15 7.42 0.06
N ILE A 39 -7.61 6.96 -1.08
CA ILE A 39 -7.59 7.76 -2.33
C ILE A 39 -9.01 8.16 -2.71
N ALA A 40 -9.96 7.22 -2.73
CA ALA A 40 -11.36 7.51 -3.07
C ALA A 40 -11.99 8.55 -2.13
N ALA A 41 -11.82 8.38 -0.82
CA ALA A 41 -12.39 9.28 0.19
C ALA A 41 -11.82 10.71 0.11
N ASN A 42 -10.63 10.87 -0.47
CA ASN A 42 -9.93 12.16 -0.56
C ASN A 42 -9.88 12.73 -1.99
N SER A 43 -10.65 12.17 -2.90
CA SER A 43 -10.72 12.56 -4.31
C SER A 43 -12.11 13.03 -4.72
N GLY A 44 -12.19 13.66 -5.90
CA GLY A 44 -13.47 13.88 -6.57
C GLY A 44 -14.07 12.60 -7.18
N PRO A 45 -15.17 12.71 -7.94
CA PRO A 45 -15.83 11.57 -8.60
C PRO A 45 -14.93 10.85 -9.61
N GLU A 46 -13.92 11.52 -10.15
CA GLU A 46 -12.88 10.94 -10.96
C GLU A 46 -11.51 11.34 -10.42
N THR A 47 -10.55 10.43 -10.43
CA THR A 47 -9.17 10.72 -10.04
C THR A 47 -8.17 9.88 -10.83
N THR A 48 -6.92 10.33 -10.82
CA THR A 48 -5.81 9.66 -11.50
C THR A 48 -4.77 9.21 -10.50
N VAL A 49 -4.28 7.99 -10.71
CA VAL A 49 -3.31 7.36 -9.82
C VAL A 49 -2.16 6.84 -10.68
N GLY A 50 -0.93 7.01 -10.24
CA GLY A 50 0.22 6.37 -10.88
C GLY A 50 1.18 5.79 -9.86
N SER A 51 2.21 5.12 -10.36
CA SER A 51 3.27 4.57 -9.52
C SER A 51 4.61 4.40 -10.23
N GLY A 52 5.65 4.04 -9.46
CA GLY A 52 6.96 3.65 -9.96
C GLY A 52 7.03 2.24 -10.59
N HIS A 53 6.01 1.40 -10.39
CA HIS A 53 5.94 0.04 -10.93
C HIS A 53 4.63 -0.20 -11.68
N ASP A 54 4.60 0.26 -12.94
CA ASP A 54 3.36 0.39 -13.71
C ASP A 54 2.58 -0.89 -13.93
N PHE A 55 3.25 -1.99 -14.26
CA PHE A 55 2.57 -3.24 -14.57
C PHE A 55 1.79 -3.79 -13.38
N ALA A 56 2.47 -4.00 -12.25
CA ALA A 56 1.86 -4.59 -11.06
C ALA A 56 0.80 -3.67 -10.45
N HIS A 57 1.10 -2.37 -10.32
CA HIS A 57 0.20 -1.46 -9.63
C HIS A 57 -1.01 -1.05 -10.44
N ARG A 58 -0.90 -1.02 -11.77
CA ARG A 58 -2.08 -0.87 -12.63
C ARG A 58 -3.07 -2.01 -12.38
N MET A 59 -2.60 -3.26 -12.43
CA MET A 59 -3.47 -4.42 -12.18
C MET A 59 -4.06 -4.40 -10.77
N MET A 60 -3.26 -4.03 -9.76
CA MET A 60 -3.77 -3.90 -8.39
C MET A 60 -4.82 -2.79 -8.27
N LEU A 61 -4.60 -1.63 -8.89
CA LEU A 61 -5.58 -0.54 -8.87
C LEU A 61 -6.87 -0.92 -9.60
N GLU A 62 -6.77 -1.57 -10.76
CA GLU A 62 -7.93 -2.06 -11.52
C GLU A 62 -8.75 -3.06 -10.70
N PHE A 63 -8.07 -4.02 -10.07
CA PHE A 63 -8.71 -5.02 -9.21
C PHE A 63 -9.31 -4.40 -7.94
N TYR A 64 -8.55 -3.61 -7.18
CA TYR A 64 -9.03 -3.07 -5.90
C TYR A 64 -9.99 -1.89 -6.08
N GLY A 65 -9.86 -1.13 -7.17
CA GLY A 65 -10.76 -0.03 -7.52
C GLY A 65 -12.20 -0.48 -7.71
N SER A 66 -12.44 -1.70 -8.20
CA SER A 66 -13.80 -2.23 -8.34
C SER A 66 -14.51 -2.48 -6.99
N TYR A 67 -13.77 -2.53 -5.88
CA TYR A 67 -14.33 -2.67 -4.53
C TYR A 67 -14.64 -1.33 -3.86
N VAL A 68 -14.35 -0.20 -4.51
CA VAL A 68 -14.54 1.14 -3.95
C VAL A 68 -15.51 1.93 -4.84
N PRO A 69 -16.83 1.85 -4.58
CA PRO A 69 -17.83 2.49 -5.41
C PRO A 69 -17.80 4.02 -5.27
N GLY A 70 -18.27 4.72 -6.30
CA GLY A 70 -18.47 6.18 -6.27
C GLY A 70 -17.29 7.03 -6.77
N VAL A 71 -16.14 6.43 -7.07
CA VAL A 71 -14.99 7.12 -7.66
C VAL A 71 -14.45 6.34 -8.85
N ARG A 72 -14.33 6.99 -10.01
CA ARG A 72 -13.65 6.43 -11.17
C ARG A 72 -12.15 6.71 -11.07
N MET A 73 -11.36 5.68 -10.83
CA MET A 73 -9.91 5.77 -10.78
C MET A 73 -9.30 5.38 -12.12
N ARG A 74 -8.42 6.23 -12.66
CA ARG A 74 -7.67 5.94 -13.89
C ARG A 74 -6.19 5.84 -13.58
N TYR A 75 -5.56 4.75 -14.04
CA TYR A 75 -4.11 4.61 -13.93
C TYR A 75 -3.38 5.48 -14.97
N VAL A 76 -2.35 6.22 -14.54
CA VAL A 76 -1.44 6.98 -15.42
C VAL A 76 -0.03 6.39 -15.31
N PRO A 77 0.43 5.69 -16.36
CA PRO A 77 1.79 5.15 -16.44
C PRO A 77 2.87 6.23 -16.29
N ARG A 78 4.02 5.85 -15.71
CA ARG A 78 5.09 6.77 -15.34
C ARG A 78 5.70 7.52 -16.52
N ASP A 79 5.76 6.89 -17.68
CA ASP A 79 6.24 7.50 -18.94
C ASP A 79 5.34 8.64 -19.46
N ARG A 80 4.11 8.76 -18.94
CA ARG A 80 3.17 9.85 -19.24
C ARG A 80 3.10 10.92 -18.16
N TRP A 81 3.96 10.85 -17.15
CA TRP A 81 4.00 11.88 -16.11
C TRP A 81 4.62 13.13 -16.73
N GLY A 82 3.78 14.11 -17.01
CA GLY A 82 4.11 15.40 -17.60
C GLY A 82 2.96 16.35 -17.27
N PRO A 83 2.38 17.05 -18.25
CA PRO A 83 1.11 17.76 -18.04
C PRO A 83 0.00 16.85 -17.47
N ASP A 84 -0.01 15.59 -17.89
CA ASP A 84 -0.98 14.57 -17.47
C ASP A 84 -0.57 13.79 -16.21
N ALA A 85 0.38 14.30 -15.42
CA ALA A 85 0.80 13.63 -14.19
C ALA A 85 -0.39 13.33 -13.26
N PRO A 86 -0.42 12.16 -12.61
CA PRO A 86 -1.56 11.74 -11.82
C PRO A 86 -1.75 12.63 -10.59
N GLU A 87 -3.00 12.73 -10.12
CA GLU A 87 -3.31 13.39 -8.86
C GLU A 87 -2.65 12.67 -7.67
N TRP A 88 -2.63 11.34 -7.71
CA TRP A 88 -2.05 10.50 -6.68
C TRP A 88 -0.87 9.69 -7.20
N ALA A 89 0.19 9.64 -6.40
CA ALA A 89 1.31 8.74 -6.60
C ALA A 89 1.34 7.72 -5.47
N ILE A 90 1.31 6.43 -5.83
CA ILE A 90 1.57 5.33 -4.91
C ILE A 90 3.05 5.00 -5.02
N VAL A 91 3.77 5.05 -3.91
CA VAL A 91 5.15 4.59 -3.81
C VAL A 91 5.17 3.34 -2.96
N HIS A 92 5.85 2.29 -3.44
CA HIS A 92 6.20 1.14 -2.61
C HIS A 92 7.69 1.19 -2.29
N LEU A 93 8.06 0.70 -1.11
CA LEU A 93 9.46 0.51 -0.72
C LEU A 93 9.64 -0.89 -0.15
N ASP A 94 10.67 -1.60 -0.61
CA ASP A 94 11.01 -2.97 -0.18
C ASP A 94 11.67 -3.03 1.21
N ARG A 95 12.11 -1.88 1.73
CA ARG A 95 12.95 -1.82 2.93
C ARG A 95 12.17 -1.47 4.18
N ARG A 96 12.16 -2.41 5.13
CA ARG A 96 11.74 -2.17 6.52
C ARG A 96 12.47 -0.95 7.09
N GLY A 97 11.72 -0.10 7.78
CA GLY A 97 12.26 1.08 8.46
C GLY A 97 12.46 2.31 7.58
N HIS A 98 12.09 2.26 6.29
CA HIS A 98 12.02 3.48 5.50
C HIS A 98 10.89 4.37 6.00
N ARG A 99 11.23 5.64 6.23
CA ARG A 99 10.28 6.70 6.51
C ARG A 99 9.87 7.35 5.18
N PRO A 100 8.59 7.71 5.01
CA PRO A 100 8.20 8.53 3.88
C PRO A 100 8.97 9.85 3.94
N VAL A 101 9.45 10.31 2.79
CA VAL A 101 9.87 11.71 2.65
C VAL A 101 8.61 12.57 2.57
N GLU A 102 8.63 13.77 3.14
CA GLU A 102 7.46 14.66 3.17
C GLU A 102 7.06 15.14 1.78
N GLU A 103 8.03 15.40 0.92
CA GLU A 103 7.82 15.82 -0.47
C GLU A 103 8.65 14.97 -1.44
N LEU A 104 8.04 14.66 -2.58
CA LEU A 104 8.66 14.00 -3.72
C LEU A 104 8.58 14.92 -4.94
N THR A 105 9.67 14.99 -5.70
CA THR A 105 9.67 15.61 -7.02
C THR A 105 9.70 14.48 -8.06
N ALA A 106 8.65 14.38 -8.87
CA ALA A 106 8.63 13.49 -10.01
C ALA A 106 9.70 13.90 -11.03
N ALA A 107 10.16 12.95 -11.85
CA ALA A 107 11.13 13.24 -12.91
C ALA A 107 10.63 14.32 -13.91
N SER A 108 9.31 14.49 -14.01
CA SER A 108 8.65 15.52 -14.79
C SER A 108 8.63 16.92 -14.16
N GLY A 109 9.19 17.08 -12.95
CA GLY A 109 9.14 18.31 -12.17
C GLY A 109 7.87 18.48 -11.32
N GLY A 110 6.89 17.58 -11.45
CA GLY A 110 5.68 17.62 -10.62
C GLY A 110 6.00 17.33 -9.15
N ARG A 111 5.52 18.19 -8.25
CA ARG A 111 5.72 18.03 -6.81
C ARG A 111 4.57 17.26 -6.17
N TYR A 112 4.90 16.40 -5.23
CA TYR A 112 3.99 15.50 -4.54
C TYR A 112 4.23 15.57 -3.03
N VAL A 113 3.16 15.68 -2.25
CA VAL A 113 3.21 15.78 -0.78
C VAL A 113 2.67 14.50 -0.17
N PHE A 114 3.38 13.95 0.80
CA PHE A 114 2.99 12.77 1.55
C PHE A 114 1.62 12.98 2.22
N GLN A 115 0.78 11.95 2.21
CA GLN A 115 -0.56 12.00 2.80
C GLN A 115 -0.77 10.90 3.84
N GLU A 116 -0.42 9.66 3.52
CA GLU A 116 -0.71 8.53 4.41
C GLU A 116 0.19 7.32 4.10
N GLU A 117 0.43 6.48 5.11
CA GLU A 117 1.13 5.21 4.96
C GLU A 117 0.29 3.99 5.34
N PHE A 118 0.40 2.95 4.53
CA PHE A 118 -0.26 1.66 4.73
C PHE A 118 0.81 0.57 4.81
N ARG A 119 1.21 0.25 6.05
CA ARG A 119 2.25 -0.75 6.34
C ARG A 119 1.76 -2.18 6.14
N THR A 120 2.64 -3.05 5.65
CA THR A 120 2.41 -4.49 5.62
C THR A 120 2.78 -5.15 6.95
N SER A 121 2.30 -6.37 7.17
CA SER A 121 2.70 -7.18 8.33
C SER A 121 4.20 -7.49 8.30
N GLU A 122 4.77 -7.66 9.49
CA GLU A 122 6.21 -7.76 9.79
C GLU A 122 6.98 -8.89 9.07
N HIS A 123 6.42 -9.64 8.11
CA HIS A 123 7.07 -10.82 7.55
C HIS A 123 7.04 -10.90 6.02
N VAL A 124 6.03 -10.36 5.32
CA VAL A 124 5.93 -10.41 3.85
C VAL A 124 5.08 -9.23 3.32
N GLY A 125 5.55 -8.51 2.31
CA GLY A 125 4.74 -7.57 1.52
C GLY A 125 5.42 -6.22 1.29
N TRP A 126 4.63 -5.26 0.81
CA TRP A 126 5.06 -3.90 0.48
C TRP A 126 4.35 -2.88 1.37
N ASP A 127 5.10 -1.90 1.87
CA ASP A 127 4.52 -0.71 2.47
C ASP A 127 4.09 0.25 1.34
N TRP A 128 2.89 0.82 1.47
CA TRP A 128 2.38 1.80 0.50
C TRP A 128 2.40 3.18 1.10
N PHE A 129 3.03 4.10 0.40
CA PHE A 129 3.06 5.51 0.74
C PHE A 129 2.27 6.26 -0.31
N LEU A 130 1.27 6.99 0.16
CA LEU A 130 0.40 7.79 -0.68
C LEU A 130 0.90 9.22 -0.71
N TYR A 131 1.04 9.74 -1.91
CA TYR A 131 1.40 11.11 -2.16
C TYR A 131 0.36 11.76 -3.05
N ARG A 132 0.06 13.03 -2.80
CA ARG A 132 -0.85 13.83 -3.61
C ARG A 132 -0.08 14.96 -4.29
N ARG A 133 -0.37 15.20 -5.56
CA ARG A 133 0.25 16.28 -6.32
C ARG A 133 -0.02 17.63 -5.65
N ALA A 134 1.03 18.40 -5.38
CA ALA A 134 0.93 19.77 -4.94
C ALA A 134 0.30 20.60 -6.07
N ARG A 135 -0.63 21.49 -5.72
CA ARG A 135 -1.20 22.44 -6.68
C ARG A 135 -0.16 23.45 -7.16
#